data_AF-A0A845B311-F1
#
_entry.id   AF-A0A845B311-F1
#
_cell.length_a   1.000
_cell.length_b   1.000
_cell.length_c   1.000
_cell.angle_alpha   90.00
_cell.angle_beta   90.00
_cell.angle_gamma   90.00
#
_symmetry.space_group_name_H-M   'P 1'
#
loop_
_entity.id
_entity.type
_entity.pdbx_description
1 polymer ?
#
loop_
_entity_poly.entity_id
_entity_poly.type
_entity_poly.pdbx_seq_one_letter_code
_entity_poly.pdbx_strand_id
1 'polypeptide(L)' 'MYITPQNGMRIMEPATGQTIFYANGWQRAETPAIPSGGQIVDAEARQAIDHLIQSLRSAGILSAP' A
#
# COMPACT_ATOMS: atom_id res chain seq x y z
N MET A 1 -10.90 1.77 27.86
CA MET A 1 -12.05 2.09 26.99
C MET A 1 -11.88 1.30 25.70
N TYR A 2 -12.88 0.54 25.28
CA TYR A 2 -12.92 -0.10 23.97
C TYR A 2 -13.84 0.71 23.07
N ILE A 3 -13.42 0.95 21.83
CA ILE A 3 -14.21 1.64 20.81
C ILE A 3 -14.46 0.63 19.70
N THR A 4 -15.71 0.33 19.42
CA THR A 4 -16.09 -0.49 18.27
C THR A 4 -15.69 0.25 16.99
N PRO A 5 -14.91 -0.37 16.09
CA PRO A 5 -14.48 0.28 14.85
C PRO A 5 -15.66 0.70 13.96
N GLN A 6 -15.52 1.86 13.32
CA GLN A 6 -16.51 2.39 12.39
C GLN A 6 -15.88 2.63 11.02
N ASN A 7 -16.69 2.59 9.98
CA ASN A 7 -16.23 2.82 8.62
C ASN A 7 -15.54 4.19 8.50
N GLY A 8 -14.37 4.22 7.88
CA GLY A 8 -13.53 5.40 7.76
C GLY A 8 -12.49 5.57 8.87
N MET A 9 -12.54 4.77 9.94
CA MET A 9 -11.48 4.75 10.96
C MET A 9 -10.15 4.34 10.31
N ARG A 10 -9.05 5.00 10.70
CA ARG A 10 -7.69 4.71 10.24
C ARG A 10 -6.77 4.54 11.43
N ILE A 11 -5.88 3.56 11.37
CA ILE A 11 -4.80 3.38 12.35
C ILE A 11 -3.49 3.08 11.62
N MET A 12 -2.37 3.49 12.22
CA MET A 12 -1.05 3.05 11.78
C MET A 12 -0.79 1.64 12.33
N GLU A 13 -0.36 0.73 11.47
CA GLU A 13 0.13 -0.60 11.84
C GLU A 13 1.65 -0.53 12.09
N PRO A 14 2.13 -0.61 13.34
CA PRO A 14 3.56 -0.45 13.64
C PRO A 14 4.45 -1.50 12.97
N ALA A 15 3.93 -2.71 12.76
CA ALA A 15 4.69 -3.81 12.17
C ALA A 15 5.04 -3.59 10.69
N THR A 16 4.23 -2.82 9.96
CA THR A 16 4.38 -2.61 8.52
C THR A 16 4.58 -1.14 8.16
N GLY A 17 4.37 -0.22 9.09
CA GLY A 17 4.43 1.22 8.85
C GLY A 17 3.30 1.77 7.98
N GLN A 18 2.31 0.93 7.62
CA GLN A 18 1.21 1.34 6.75
C GLN A 18 -0.04 1.73 7.55
N THR A 19 -0.87 2.58 6.96
CA THR A 19 -2.18 2.94 7.48
C THR A 19 -3.19 1.88 7.04
N ILE A 20 -3.87 1.28 8.01
CA ILE A 20 -4.99 0.38 7.75
C ILE A 20 -6.29 1.13 7.99
N PHE A 21 -7.30 0.88 7.17
CA PHE A 21 -8.60 1.54 7.28
C PHE A 21 -9.70 0.52 7.53
N TYR A 22 -10.70 0.93 8.31
CA TYR A 22 -11.86 0.10 8.57
C TYR A 22 -12.94 0.39 7.53
N ALA A 23 -13.34 -0.65 6.79
CA ALA A 23 -14.48 -0.64 5.88
C ALA A 23 -15.12 -2.04 5.91
N ASN A 24 -16.09 -2.22 6.80
CA ASN A 24 -16.71 -3.51 7.11
C ASN A 24 -15.67 -4.58 7.54
N GLY A 25 -14.59 -4.13 8.18
CA GLY A 25 -13.42 -4.94 8.52
C GLY A 25 -12.14 -4.13 8.36
N TRP A 26 -11.06 -4.56 9.02
CA TRP A 26 -9.75 -3.94 8.86
C TRP A 26 -9.14 -4.35 7.52
N GLN A 27 -8.87 -3.36 6.67
CA GLN A 27 -8.28 -3.55 5.35
C GLN A 27 -6.83 -3.07 5.32
N ARG A 28 -5.98 -3.90 4.73
CA ARG A 28 -4.55 -3.67 4.51
C ARG A 28 -4.33 -3.58 3.01
N ALA A 29 -3.66 -2.52 2.55
CA ALA A 29 -3.26 -2.44 1.16
C ALA A 29 -2.08 -3.39 0.91
N GLU A 30 -2.22 -4.28 -0.06
CA GLU A 30 -1.13 -5.15 -0.48
C GLU A 30 -0.23 -4.42 -1.47
N THR A 31 1.09 -4.67 -1.39
CA THR A 31 2.04 -4.09 -2.34
C THR A 31 1.95 -4.84 -3.67
N PRO A 32 1.63 -4.17 -4.79
CA PRO A 32 1.63 -4.82 -6.10
C PRO A 32 3.04 -5.30 -6.46
N ALA A 33 3.13 -6.44 -7.15
CA ALA A 33 4.39 -6.89 -7.73
C ALA A 33 4.81 -5.98 -8.90
N ILE A 34 6.12 -5.77 -9.05
CA ILE A 34 6.66 -5.02 -10.19
C ILE A 34 6.38 -5.81 -11.48
N PRO A 35 5.96 -5.15 -12.58
CA PRO A 35 5.71 -5.82 -13.85
C PRO A 35 6.96 -6.52 -14.41
N SER A 36 6.93 -7.86 -14.47
CA SER A 36 8.00 -8.69 -15.02
C SER A 36 7.64 -9.36 -16.36
N GLY A 37 6.38 -9.27 -16.79
CA GLY A 37 5.91 -9.82 -18.06
C GLY A 37 5.97 -8.84 -19.24
N GLY A 38 5.42 -9.29 -20.37
CA GLY A 38 5.28 -8.53 -21.62
C GLY A 38 6.42 -8.79 -22.61
N GLN A 39 6.07 -8.97 -23.89
CA GLN A 39 7.06 -9.15 -24.98
C GLN A 39 7.78 -7.84 -25.32
N ILE A 40 7.14 -6.70 -25.10
CA ILE A 40 7.72 -5.37 -25.30
C ILE A 40 7.99 -4.76 -23.94
N VAL A 41 9.24 -4.36 -23.74
CA VAL A 41 9.75 -3.83 -22.48
C VAL A 41 9.90 -2.33 -22.63
N ASP A 42 8.96 -1.57 -22.07
CA ASP A 42 9.13 -0.13 -21.85
C ASP A 42 9.85 0.09 -20.50
N ALA A 43 11.02 0.71 -20.54
CA ALA A 43 11.88 0.86 -19.37
C ALA A 43 11.41 2.03 -18.50
N GLU A 44 11.03 3.14 -19.13
CA GLU A 44 10.52 4.35 -18.50
C GLU A 44 9.23 4.06 -17.73
N ALA A 45 8.31 3.31 -18.33
CA ALA A 45 7.06 2.90 -17.68
C ALA A 45 7.31 2.02 -16.45
N ARG A 46 8.27 1.09 -16.53
CA ARG A 46 8.61 0.25 -15.36
C ARG A 46 9.23 1.06 -14.23
N GLN A 47 10.12 1.99 -14.56
CA GLN A 47 10.71 2.90 -13.58
C GLN A 47 9.63 3.79 -12.94
N ALA A 48 8.69 4.30 -13.73
CA ALA A 48 7.59 5.11 -13.21
C ALA A 48 6.70 4.32 -12.23
N ILE A 49 6.40 3.06 -12.52
CA ILE A 49 5.62 2.19 -11.63
C ILE A 49 6.40 1.91 -10.33
N ASP A 50 7.70 1.63 -10.42
CA ASP A 50 8.53 1.43 -9.22
C ASP A 50 8.55 2.70 -8.34
N HIS A 51 8.76 3.88 -8.94
CA HIS A 51 8.72 5.15 -8.22
C HIS A 51 7.37 5.44 -7.55
N LEU A 52 6.26 5.08 -8.20
CA LEU A 52 4.93 5.18 -7.61
C LEU A 52 4.82 4.28 -6.37
N ILE A 53 5.27 3.03 -6.46
CA ILE A 53 5.25 2.09 -5.33
C ILE A 53 6.09 2.63 -4.17
N GLN A 54 7.29 3.15 -4.43
CA GLN A 54 8.12 3.76 -3.38
C GLN A 54 7.44 4.98 -2.74
N SER A 55 6.81 5.84 -3.55
CA SER A 55 6.08 7.01 -3.05
C SER A 55 4.92 6.60 -2.12
N LEU A 56 4.20 5.53 -2.46
CA LEU A 56 3.11 4.99 -1.64
C LEU A 56 3.61 4.36 -0.33
N ARG A 57 4.80 3.76 -0.33
CA ARG A 57 5.46 3.29 0.90
C ARG A 57 5.86 4.45 1.80
N SER A 58 6.50 5.48 1.24
CA SER A 58 6.87 6.68 1.98
C SER A 58 5.65 7.43 2.55
N ALA A 59 4.51 7.37 1.87
CA ALA A 59 3.25 7.92 2.36
C ALA A 59 2.57 7.05 3.44
N GLY A 60 3.14 5.88 3.78
CA GLY A 60 2.53 4.94 4.72
C GLY A 60 1.22 4.32 4.21
N ILE A 61 1.06 4.21 2.89
CA ILE A 61 -0.10 3.54 2.28
C ILE A 61 0.18 2.06 2.07
N LEU A 62 1.38 1.74 1.56
CA LEU A 62 1.89 0.38 1.42
C LEU A 62 2.90 0.06 2.53
N SER A 63 3.06 -1.23 2.83
CA SER A 63 4.07 -1.70 3.79
C SER A 63 5.45 -1.19 3.43
N ALA A 64 6.18 -0.74 4.45
CA ALA A 64 7.60 -0.49 4.36
C ALA A 64 8.34 -1.76 3.88
N PRO A 65 9.48 -1.60 3.19
CA PRO A 65 10.30 -2.71 2.70
C PRO A 65 10.83 -3.60 3.82
#